data_AF-A0A355ISG5-F1
#
_entry.id   AF-A0A355ISG5-F1
#
_cell.length_a   1.000
_cell.length_b   1.000
_cell.length_c   1.000
_cell.angle_alpha   90.00
_cell.angle_beta   90.00
_cell.angle_gamma   90.00
#
_symmetry.space_group_name_H-M   'P 1'
#
loop_
_entity.id
_entity.type
_entity.pdbx_description
1 polymer ?
#
loop_
_entity_poly.entity_id
_entity_poly.type
_entity_poly.pdbx_seq_one_letter_code
_entity_poly.pdbx_strand_id
1 'polypeptide(L)'
;MSKFLSFVGFLLISSTLLSQPVQYYNNAEGKKGDALKSALHTIISGHVDYSYNNAKYLLNYCDADPANPANVILLYTQRSQSSDTYGTGGDYINREHVWAKSHGDFADIRPMDSDVHNLHPADASVNQIRSNRDFDKVSPNGTQAAEAPGTWYNTNAWEPSDAVKGQVARAILYMDVRYEGTNGEMNLTAVNGTGTYPQPQHGNLQALLEWNRQFPPTNFERRRNERVFNMQLNRNPFVDYPEYADLIWGSSQAPTIQITGNSILPEIPIEGNTVQFKVSVSSANQISSVVVYWGKSYNSEEKSATMTASGNNYQAEMSLSGFSGGQYLYYKVVATDAAQNQRTRHFSAFIHKNISKNNLTSLAAIQGTQEVSPMVNQTVIVSGRVSKIIDGEYFIQNNGQREAICIYTAPETGAIGDSVVISGTVTEYNNLTEIKDITYFCNLKNNKPVVPLEIKTSDVNENLEGKLVSFKNVTFSQAGTTIPSDGGTYTFSDGYGSFPLYVNYSSKLVGQKIPTGTNTVTGIIGQYKTTYQLIARDINDLKSGTNSVIPELASEEKPFRIFPNPVYSGKIKIQAKPSSVESFAINDLSGRTFLSGEIDSEIKLINVSGLPAGIYFVVFRLNDGSTGTCKLLKN
;
A
#
# COMPACT_ATOMS: atom_id res chain seq x y z
N MET A 1 -29.55 -48.21 4.07
CA MET A 1 -28.88 -47.98 2.78
C MET A 1 -29.55 -46.79 2.08
N SER A 2 -29.09 -45.58 2.33
CA SER A 2 -29.27 -44.46 1.38
C SER A 2 -27.89 -43.81 1.23
N LYS A 3 -27.44 -43.73 -0.01
CA LYS A 3 -26.12 -43.20 -0.37
C LYS A 3 -26.19 -41.68 -0.27
N PHE A 4 -25.42 -41.08 0.64
CA PHE A 4 -25.07 -39.67 0.58
C PHE A 4 -24.09 -39.49 -0.59
N LEU A 5 -24.54 -38.82 -1.65
CA LEU A 5 -23.66 -38.27 -2.67
C LEU A 5 -23.03 -36.99 -2.10
N SER A 6 -21.76 -37.04 -1.70
CA SER A 6 -20.97 -35.83 -1.45
C SER A 6 -20.62 -35.19 -2.78
N PHE A 7 -21.31 -34.11 -3.12
CA PHE A 7 -20.93 -33.23 -4.22
C PHE A 7 -19.81 -32.31 -3.70
N VAL A 8 -18.56 -32.71 -3.92
CA VAL A 8 -17.39 -31.84 -3.69
C VAL A 8 -17.37 -30.81 -4.81
N GLY A 9 -18.05 -29.69 -4.58
CA GLY A 9 -17.89 -28.50 -5.40
C GLY A 9 -16.48 -27.95 -5.19
N PHE A 10 -15.62 -28.07 -6.20
CA PHE A 10 -14.36 -27.34 -6.27
C PHE A 10 -14.66 -25.85 -6.25
N LEU A 11 -14.39 -25.20 -5.12
CA LEU A 11 -14.42 -23.74 -5.01
C LEU A 11 -13.13 -23.21 -5.66
N LEU A 12 -13.22 -22.69 -6.88
CA LEU A 12 -12.17 -21.87 -7.46
C LEU A 12 -12.13 -20.56 -6.67
N ILE A 13 -11.17 -20.46 -5.74
CA ILE A 13 -10.89 -19.23 -5.00
C ILE A 13 -10.31 -18.22 -6.01
N SER A 14 -11.16 -17.34 -6.52
CA SER A 14 -10.75 -16.21 -7.34
C SER A 14 -10.25 -15.10 -6.42
N SER A 15 -8.97 -15.15 -6.01
CA SER A 15 -8.33 -14.03 -5.30
C SER A 15 -8.31 -12.79 -6.20
N THR A 16 -8.89 -11.68 -5.74
CA THR A 16 -8.87 -10.40 -6.46
C THR A 16 -7.63 -9.61 -6.11
N LEU A 17 -7.07 -8.83 -7.03
CA LEU A 17 -5.76 -8.21 -6.83
C LEU A 17 -5.82 -6.74 -7.29
N LEU A 18 -5.24 -5.77 -6.57
CA LEU A 18 -5.11 -4.40 -7.09
C LEU A 18 -3.86 -4.32 -7.96
N SER A 19 -4.00 -3.72 -9.14
CA SER A 19 -2.85 -3.44 -10.00
C SER A 19 -2.03 -2.24 -9.52
N GLN A 20 -0.82 -2.14 -10.06
CA GLN A 20 0.01 -0.95 -9.94
C GLN A 20 -0.78 0.34 -10.24
N PRO A 21 -0.66 1.41 -9.43
CA PRO A 21 -1.26 2.69 -9.73
C PRO A 21 -0.76 3.25 -11.04
N VAL A 22 -1.65 3.90 -11.76
CA VAL A 22 -1.32 4.74 -12.89
C VAL A 22 -0.24 5.74 -12.46
N GLN A 23 0.84 5.90 -13.24
CA GLN A 23 1.95 6.83 -13.00
C GLN A 23 2.86 6.53 -11.79
N TYR A 24 2.76 5.34 -11.17
CA TYR A 24 3.47 5.00 -9.93
C TYR A 24 4.98 5.27 -9.97
N TYR A 25 5.68 4.99 -11.09
CA TYR A 25 7.12 5.24 -11.22
C TYR A 25 7.49 6.48 -12.05
N ASN A 26 6.56 7.39 -12.34
CA ASN A 26 6.86 8.58 -13.16
C ASN A 26 8.03 9.40 -12.58
N ASN A 27 8.13 9.51 -11.25
CA ASN A 27 9.18 10.29 -10.58
C ASN A 27 10.56 9.62 -10.64
N ALA A 28 10.64 8.33 -10.97
CA ALA A 28 11.88 7.60 -11.18
C ALA A 28 12.40 7.72 -12.63
N GLU A 29 11.54 8.15 -13.55
CA GLU A 29 11.84 8.15 -14.97
C GLU A 29 13.03 9.07 -15.33
N GLY A 30 13.95 8.55 -16.16
CA GLY A 30 15.10 9.28 -16.67
C GLY A 30 16.21 9.52 -15.63
N LYS A 31 16.04 9.05 -14.38
CA LYS A 31 17.03 9.18 -13.32
C LYS A 31 17.98 7.98 -13.29
N LYS A 32 19.14 8.17 -12.67
CA LYS A 32 20.13 7.12 -12.36
C LYS A 32 20.88 7.43 -11.06
N GLY A 33 21.66 6.48 -10.55
CA GLY A 33 22.43 6.61 -9.30
C GLY A 33 21.56 7.05 -8.12
N ASP A 34 22.11 7.88 -7.25
CA ASP A 34 21.43 8.38 -6.05
C ASP A 34 20.10 9.09 -6.36
N ALA A 35 20.01 9.82 -7.48
CA ALA A 35 18.77 10.49 -7.86
C ALA A 35 17.63 9.50 -8.15
N LEU A 36 17.94 8.35 -8.77
CA LEU A 36 16.98 7.26 -8.96
C LEU A 36 16.68 6.56 -7.64
N LYS A 37 17.71 6.27 -6.84
CA LYS A 37 17.58 5.63 -5.53
C LYS A 37 16.61 6.42 -4.62
N SER A 38 16.86 7.71 -4.43
CA SER A 38 16.01 8.57 -3.60
C SER A 38 14.59 8.75 -4.17
N ALA A 39 14.44 8.76 -5.51
CA ALA A 39 13.12 8.81 -6.13
C ALA A 39 12.32 7.53 -5.84
N LEU A 40 12.95 6.36 -5.94
CA LEU A 40 12.33 5.08 -5.60
C LEU A 40 12.04 4.97 -4.10
N HIS A 41 12.98 5.36 -3.23
CA HIS A 41 12.77 5.45 -1.78
C HIS A 41 11.50 6.25 -1.46
N THR A 42 11.37 7.44 -2.06
CA THR A 42 10.19 8.29 -1.88
C THR A 42 8.90 7.59 -2.32
N ILE A 43 8.93 6.84 -3.42
CA ILE A 43 7.76 6.11 -3.96
C ILE A 43 7.34 4.96 -3.03
N ILE A 44 8.29 4.23 -2.45
CA ILE A 44 8.02 2.98 -1.73
C ILE A 44 8.03 3.11 -0.20
N SER A 45 8.39 4.28 0.33
CA SER A 45 8.34 4.61 1.76
C SER A 45 6.92 4.84 2.28
N GLY A 46 6.73 4.78 3.61
CA GLY A 46 5.43 5.06 4.23
C GLY A 46 4.35 4.03 3.93
N HIS A 47 4.75 2.80 3.62
CA HIS A 47 3.82 1.68 3.39
C HIS A 47 3.03 1.33 4.65
N VAL A 48 1.89 0.66 4.43
CA VAL A 48 1.12 0.04 5.51
C VAL A 48 1.98 -1.04 6.14
N ASP A 49 2.07 -1.02 7.45
CA ASP A 49 2.85 -1.94 8.26
C ASP A 49 1.92 -2.84 9.07
N TYR A 50 2.33 -4.09 9.24
CA TYR A 50 1.59 -5.11 9.99
C TYR A 50 2.43 -5.55 11.19
N SER A 51 1.87 -6.16 12.23
CA SER A 51 2.70 -6.84 13.24
C SER A 51 3.36 -8.09 12.67
N TYR A 52 4.50 -8.47 13.25
CA TYR A 52 5.20 -9.71 12.93
C TYR A 52 4.31 -10.95 13.11
N ASN A 53 3.36 -10.92 14.06
CA ASN A 53 2.39 -12.00 14.24
C ASN A 53 1.45 -12.14 13.04
N ASN A 54 0.95 -11.01 12.50
CA ASN A 54 0.06 -11.02 11.35
C ASN A 54 0.76 -11.31 10.03
N ALA A 55 2.06 -11.04 9.93
CA ALA A 55 2.84 -11.30 8.73
C ALA A 55 2.66 -12.75 8.20
N LYS A 56 2.46 -13.75 9.06
CA LYS A 56 2.20 -15.15 8.62
C LYS A 56 0.96 -15.28 7.72
N TYR A 57 -0.11 -14.54 7.99
CA TYR A 57 -1.33 -14.57 7.17
C TYR A 57 -1.10 -13.87 5.83
N LEU A 58 -0.30 -12.81 5.83
CA LEU A 58 0.11 -12.11 4.61
C LEU A 58 0.99 -13.01 3.73
N LEU A 59 1.91 -13.78 4.33
CA LEU A 59 2.74 -14.78 3.63
C LEU A 59 1.88 -15.90 3.05
N ASN A 60 0.92 -16.41 3.82
CA ASN A 60 -0.02 -17.44 3.33
C ASN A 60 -0.73 -16.99 2.06
N TYR A 61 -1.10 -15.71 1.97
CA TYR A 61 -1.70 -15.14 0.78
C TYR A 61 -0.67 -14.89 -0.34
N CYS A 62 0.45 -14.23 -0.04
CA CYS A 62 1.44 -13.82 -1.04
C CYS A 62 2.13 -15.00 -1.72
N ASP A 63 2.53 -15.97 -0.91
CA ASP A 63 3.33 -17.11 -1.31
C ASP A 63 2.48 -18.36 -1.57
N ALA A 64 1.13 -18.23 -1.59
CA ALA A 64 0.21 -19.33 -1.87
C ALA A 64 0.58 -20.06 -3.16
N ASP A 65 0.65 -21.39 -3.12
CA ASP A 65 0.94 -22.22 -4.29
C ASP A 65 -0.17 -22.04 -5.35
N PRO A 66 0.17 -21.59 -6.58
CA PRO A 66 -0.82 -21.48 -7.65
C PRO A 66 -1.60 -22.77 -7.94
N ALA A 67 -1.01 -23.95 -7.70
CA ALA A 67 -1.64 -25.25 -7.92
C ALA A 67 -2.45 -25.74 -6.71
N ASN A 68 -2.14 -25.26 -5.50
CA ASN A 68 -2.84 -25.60 -4.28
C ASN A 68 -2.85 -24.41 -3.30
N PRO A 69 -3.86 -23.53 -3.34
CA PRO A 69 -3.89 -22.32 -2.52
C PRO A 69 -3.93 -22.53 -1.00
N ALA A 70 -4.17 -23.76 -0.52
CA ALA A 70 -4.04 -24.12 0.91
C ALA A 70 -2.58 -24.36 1.34
N ASN A 71 -1.65 -24.31 0.37
CA ASN A 71 -0.22 -24.43 0.59
C ASN A 71 0.48 -23.11 0.24
N VAL A 72 1.69 -22.94 0.75
CA VAL A 72 2.66 -21.91 0.33
C VAL A 72 3.88 -22.56 -0.32
N ILE A 73 4.54 -21.84 -1.22
CA ILE A 73 5.84 -22.23 -1.77
C ILE A 73 6.94 -21.69 -0.87
N LEU A 74 7.76 -22.59 -0.31
CA LEU A 74 8.88 -22.22 0.56
C LEU A 74 10.06 -21.68 -0.25
N LEU A 75 10.68 -20.58 0.20
CA LEU A 75 11.70 -19.86 -0.55
C LEU A 75 12.88 -20.73 -0.96
N TYR A 76 13.59 -21.36 -0.02
CA TYR A 76 14.83 -22.07 -0.37
C TYR A 76 14.61 -23.49 -0.90
N THR A 77 13.64 -24.22 -0.34
CA THR A 77 13.39 -25.62 -0.71
C THR A 77 12.49 -25.75 -1.94
N GLN A 78 11.77 -24.68 -2.31
CA GLN A 78 10.74 -24.67 -3.36
C GLN A 78 9.61 -25.69 -3.13
N ARG A 79 9.49 -26.23 -1.91
CA ARG A 79 8.45 -27.18 -1.52
C ARG A 79 7.11 -26.45 -1.38
N SER A 80 6.06 -27.05 -1.94
CA SER A 80 4.67 -26.69 -1.63
C SER A 80 4.29 -27.32 -0.30
N GLN A 81 3.89 -26.50 0.67
CA GLN A 81 3.63 -26.94 2.03
C GLN A 81 2.38 -26.31 2.63
N SER A 82 1.59 -27.08 3.37
CA SER A 82 0.37 -26.59 4.02
C SER A 82 0.64 -25.35 4.87
N SER A 83 -0.16 -24.31 4.63
CA SER A 83 -0.04 -23.01 5.27
C SER A 83 -0.30 -23.00 6.79
N ASP A 84 -0.70 -24.14 7.36
CA ASP A 84 -1.06 -24.28 8.78
C ASP A 84 0.06 -24.91 9.61
N THR A 85 1.22 -25.19 9.00
CA THR A 85 2.33 -25.93 9.61
C THR A 85 3.45 -25.02 10.13
N TYR A 86 3.12 -23.84 10.67
CA TYR A 86 4.12 -22.96 11.29
C TYR A 86 4.66 -23.54 12.60
N GLY A 87 5.97 -23.38 12.83
CA GLY A 87 6.65 -23.94 14.00
C GLY A 87 8.07 -23.39 14.15
N THR A 88 8.92 -24.03 14.95
CA THR A 88 10.28 -23.52 15.28
C THR A 88 11.44 -24.44 14.87
N GLY A 89 11.19 -25.59 14.23
CA GLY A 89 12.25 -26.52 13.80
C GLY A 89 11.77 -27.63 12.87
N GLY A 90 12.70 -28.41 12.31
CA GLY A 90 12.38 -29.47 11.34
C GLY A 90 11.66 -28.95 10.10
N ASP A 91 10.70 -29.72 9.60
CA ASP A 91 9.93 -29.40 8.40
C ASP A 91 8.85 -28.32 8.60
N TYR A 92 8.77 -27.65 9.76
CA TYR A 92 7.78 -26.60 9.98
C TYR A 92 8.09 -25.34 9.17
N ILE A 93 7.07 -24.53 8.89
CA ILE A 93 7.23 -23.22 8.25
C ILE A 93 7.82 -22.24 9.26
N ASN A 94 8.90 -21.59 8.85
CA ASN A 94 9.47 -20.40 9.46
C ASN A 94 9.23 -19.17 8.59
N ARG A 95 9.32 -18.00 9.22
CA ARG A 95 9.34 -16.70 8.53
C ARG A 95 10.80 -16.34 8.34
N GLU A 96 11.30 -16.52 7.13
CA GLU A 96 12.63 -16.10 6.74
C GLU A 96 12.63 -14.58 6.51
N HIS A 97 13.58 -13.90 7.12
CA HIS A 97 13.92 -12.51 6.85
C HIS A 97 15.07 -12.50 5.85
N VAL A 98 14.78 -12.29 4.55
CA VAL A 98 15.82 -12.36 3.50
C VAL A 98 16.95 -11.39 3.80
N TRP A 99 16.67 -10.14 4.15
CA TRP A 99 17.59 -9.32 4.94
C TRP A 99 17.51 -9.78 6.39
N ALA A 100 18.54 -10.48 6.88
CA ALA A 100 18.53 -11.05 8.21
C ALA A 100 18.33 -9.98 9.28
N LYS A 101 17.35 -10.18 10.15
CA LYS A 101 16.97 -9.29 11.27
C LYS A 101 18.14 -8.86 12.16
N SER A 102 19.13 -9.73 12.31
CA SER A 102 20.34 -9.50 13.10
C SER A 102 21.35 -8.54 12.44
N HIS A 103 21.20 -8.22 11.15
CA HIS A 103 21.99 -7.18 10.48
C HIS A 103 21.36 -5.82 10.77
N GLY A 104 21.76 -5.22 11.89
CA GLY A 104 21.20 -3.98 12.42
C GLY A 104 20.36 -4.15 13.69
N ASP A 105 19.99 -5.38 14.06
CA ASP A 105 19.16 -5.69 15.24
C ASP A 105 17.81 -4.94 15.25
N PHE A 106 17.06 -5.05 14.16
CA PHE A 106 15.77 -4.38 14.03
C PHE A 106 14.60 -5.20 14.58
N ALA A 107 14.83 -5.85 15.72
CA ALA A 107 13.82 -6.67 16.36
C ALA A 107 12.63 -5.92 16.92
N ASP A 108 11.43 -6.33 16.49
CA ASP A 108 10.16 -5.71 16.87
C ASP A 108 10.08 -4.23 16.45
N ILE A 109 10.95 -3.81 15.50
CA ILE A 109 10.97 -2.46 14.93
C ILE A 109 10.10 -2.44 13.68
N ARG A 110 8.90 -1.87 13.81
CA ARG A 110 8.00 -1.60 12.67
C ARG A 110 8.50 -0.35 11.90
N PRO A 111 8.44 -0.34 10.56
CA PRO A 111 7.75 -1.33 9.73
C PRO A 111 8.67 -2.44 9.16
N MET A 112 9.98 -2.41 9.42
CA MET A 112 10.98 -3.28 8.79
C MET A 112 10.97 -4.74 9.26
N ASP A 113 10.63 -5.00 10.52
CA ASP A 113 10.57 -6.38 11.03
C ASP A 113 9.49 -7.23 10.35
N SER A 114 8.47 -6.59 9.78
CA SER A 114 7.28 -7.23 9.22
C SER A 114 7.03 -6.89 7.75
N ASP A 115 8.00 -6.29 7.07
CA ASP A 115 7.90 -6.00 5.64
C ASP A 115 7.87 -7.31 4.83
N VAL A 116 6.75 -7.59 4.17
CA VAL A 116 6.51 -8.82 3.41
C VAL A 116 7.27 -8.84 2.09
N HIS A 117 7.82 -7.72 1.62
CA HIS A 117 8.84 -7.77 0.55
C HIS A 117 10.15 -8.40 1.01
N ASN A 118 10.39 -8.47 2.32
CA ASN A 118 11.56 -9.09 2.95
C ASN A 118 11.27 -10.43 3.62
N LEU A 119 10.04 -10.63 4.10
CA LEU A 119 9.63 -11.88 4.72
C LEU A 119 9.18 -12.91 3.70
N HIS A 120 9.59 -14.17 3.88
CA HIS A 120 9.15 -15.31 3.07
C HIS A 120 8.88 -16.54 3.94
N PRO A 121 7.97 -17.45 3.55
CA PRO A 121 7.89 -18.75 4.19
C PRO A 121 9.13 -19.57 3.80
N ALA A 122 9.78 -20.19 4.78
CA ALA A 122 10.94 -21.05 4.57
C ALA A 122 10.83 -22.31 5.45
N ASP A 123 11.53 -23.36 5.05
CA ASP A 123 11.72 -24.53 5.89
C ASP A 123 12.54 -24.13 7.14
N ALA A 124 12.09 -24.52 8.33
CA ALA A 124 12.73 -24.09 9.58
C ALA A 124 14.17 -24.61 9.71
N SER A 125 14.45 -25.84 9.27
CA SER A 125 15.80 -26.41 9.32
C SER A 125 16.73 -25.63 8.39
N VAL A 126 16.28 -25.34 7.17
CA VAL A 126 17.05 -24.57 6.18
C VAL A 126 17.25 -23.14 6.65
N ASN A 127 16.24 -22.53 7.27
CA ASN A 127 16.30 -21.19 7.81
C ASN A 127 17.33 -21.09 8.96
N GLN A 128 17.37 -22.10 9.84
CA GLN A 128 18.38 -22.19 10.90
C GLN A 128 19.80 -22.31 10.33
N ILE A 129 19.98 -23.12 9.29
CA ILE A 129 21.28 -23.26 8.61
C ILE A 129 21.63 -21.94 7.91
N ARG A 130 20.69 -21.25 7.27
CA ARG A 130 20.92 -19.94 6.62
C ARG A 130 21.44 -18.92 7.62
N SER A 131 20.85 -18.85 8.81
CA SER A 131 21.26 -17.98 9.92
C SER A 131 21.32 -16.50 9.50
N ASN A 132 22.43 -15.81 9.74
CA ASN A 132 22.67 -14.41 9.37
C ASN A 132 23.75 -14.29 8.28
N ARG A 133 23.92 -15.31 7.43
CA ARG A 133 24.93 -15.24 6.38
C ARG A 133 24.54 -14.22 5.33
N ASP A 134 25.55 -13.50 4.85
CA ASP A 134 25.45 -12.67 3.65
C ASP A 134 25.20 -13.55 2.43
N PHE A 135 24.66 -12.97 1.36
CA PHE A 135 24.45 -13.69 0.10
C PHE A 135 25.64 -13.54 -0.83
N ASP A 136 26.30 -14.63 -1.21
CA ASP A 136 27.38 -14.59 -2.20
C ASP A 136 27.49 -15.93 -2.92
N LYS A 137 28.32 -16.01 -3.95
CA LYS A 137 28.70 -17.27 -4.59
C LYS A 137 29.57 -18.09 -3.64
N VAL A 138 29.21 -19.35 -3.45
CA VAL A 138 29.88 -20.30 -2.54
C VAL A 138 30.33 -21.55 -3.29
N SER A 139 29.49 -22.02 -4.21
CA SER A 139 29.74 -23.19 -5.03
C SER A 139 31.00 -23.01 -5.91
N PRO A 140 31.76 -24.08 -6.16
CA PRO A 140 31.58 -25.44 -5.65
C PRO A 140 32.27 -25.68 -4.28
N ASN A 141 32.82 -24.65 -3.63
CA ASN A 141 33.78 -24.78 -2.52
C ASN A 141 33.17 -24.64 -1.12
N GLY A 142 31.87 -24.91 -0.94
CA GLY A 142 31.19 -24.87 0.36
C GLY A 142 30.41 -26.15 0.67
N THR A 143 29.48 -26.04 1.61
CA THR A 143 28.60 -27.14 2.05
C THR A 143 27.24 -27.01 1.39
N GLN A 144 26.68 -28.09 0.87
CA GLN A 144 25.30 -28.09 0.38
C GLN A 144 24.31 -28.17 1.54
N ALA A 145 23.25 -27.37 1.46
CA ALA A 145 22.10 -27.52 2.36
C ALA A 145 21.26 -28.73 1.92
N ALA A 146 21.25 -29.79 2.73
CA ALA A 146 20.67 -31.08 2.35
C ALA A 146 19.18 -31.01 1.94
N GLU A 147 18.39 -30.22 2.67
CA GLU A 147 16.95 -30.05 2.41
C GLU A 147 16.62 -29.00 1.34
N ALA A 148 17.61 -28.22 0.89
CA ALA A 148 17.47 -27.21 -0.17
C ALA A 148 18.47 -27.48 -1.31
N PRO A 149 18.17 -28.45 -2.21
CA PRO A 149 19.07 -28.80 -3.30
C PRO A 149 19.51 -27.60 -4.15
N GLY A 150 20.79 -27.57 -4.52
CA GLY A 150 21.39 -26.47 -5.27
C GLY A 150 21.73 -25.23 -4.42
N THR A 151 21.45 -25.26 -3.12
CA THR A 151 21.85 -24.22 -2.17
C THR A 151 23.14 -24.60 -1.46
N TRP A 152 24.07 -23.65 -1.38
CA TRP A 152 25.40 -23.84 -0.79
C TRP A 152 25.66 -22.77 0.27
N TYR A 153 26.48 -23.10 1.26
CA TYR A 153 26.88 -22.15 2.29
C TYR A 153 28.30 -22.43 2.82
N ASN A 154 28.92 -21.40 3.37
CA ASN A 154 30.17 -21.50 4.13
C ASN A 154 30.01 -20.72 5.44
N THR A 155 31.09 -20.29 6.10
CA THR A 155 30.99 -19.54 7.36
C THR A 155 30.21 -18.24 7.23
N ASN A 156 30.44 -17.46 6.15
CA ASN A 156 29.94 -16.08 6.04
C ASN A 156 28.91 -15.90 4.93
N ALA A 157 28.79 -16.86 4.01
CA ALA A 157 28.02 -16.70 2.78
C ALA A 157 26.99 -17.82 2.58
N TRP A 158 25.86 -17.46 1.97
CA TRP A 158 24.78 -18.32 1.52
C TRP A 158 24.52 -18.09 0.03
N GLU A 159 24.64 -19.12 -0.78
CA GLU A 159 24.28 -19.14 -2.19
C GLU A 159 22.99 -19.95 -2.37
N PRO A 160 21.82 -19.32 -2.53
CA PRO A 160 20.58 -20.07 -2.77
C PRO A 160 20.61 -20.72 -4.15
N SER A 161 19.70 -21.66 -4.39
CA SER A 161 19.55 -22.26 -5.73
C SER A 161 19.19 -21.23 -6.80
N ASP A 162 19.55 -21.53 -8.05
CA ASP A 162 19.28 -20.68 -9.22
C ASP A 162 17.80 -20.29 -9.36
N ALA A 163 16.88 -21.13 -8.87
CA ALA A 163 15.45 -20.87 -8.89
C ALA A 163 15.04 -19.61 -8.11
N VAL A 164 15.82 -19.21 -7.08
CA VAL A 164 15.47 -18.07 -6.21
C VAL A 164 16.55 -17.01 -6.05
N LYS A 165 17.73 -17.18 -6.67
CA LYS A 165 18.80 -16.16 -6.69
C LYS A 165 18.30 -14.77 -7.08
N GLY A 166 17.49 -14.69 -8.14
CA GLY A 166 16.90 -13.41 -8.57
C GLY A 166 15.95 -12.80 -7.55
N GLN A 167 15.09 -13.62 -6.94
CA GLN A 167 14.12 -13.18 -5.93
C GLN A 167 14.82 -12.66 -4.67
N VAL A 168 15.83 -13.38 -4.20
CA VAL A 168 16.68 -12.96 -3.07
C VAL A 168 17.39 -11.64 -3.38
N ALA A 169 17.99 -11.52 -4.56
CA ALA A 169 18.66 -10.29 -4.96
C ALA A 169 17.72 -9.09 -4.92
N ARG A 170 16.54 -9.20 -5.52
CA ARG A 170 15.56 -8.11 -5.56
C ARG A 170 14.99 -7.77 -4.18
N ALA A 171 14.87 -8.73 -3.26
CA ALA A 171 14.48 -8.46 -1.88
C ALA A 171 15.54 -7.63 -1.14
N ILE A 172 16.84 -7.99 -1.25
CA ILE A 172 17.92 -7.22 -0.61
C ILE A 172 18.08 -5.82 -1.22
N LEU A 173 18.05 -5.70 -2.55
CA LEU A 173 18.11 -4.40 -3.23
C LEU A 173 16.92 -3.51 -2.84
N TYR A 174 15.73 -4.10 -2.69
CA TYR A 174 14.57 -3.38 -2.17
C TYR A 174 14.79 -2.86 -0.76
N MET A 175 15.32 -3.66 0.16
CA MET A 175 15.54 -3.25 1.55
C MET A 175 16.52 -2.07 1.66
N ASP A 176 17.59 -2.06 0.85
CA ASP A 176 18.53 -0.93 0.76
C ASP A 176 17.83 0.37 0.30
N VAL A 177 17.00 0.31 -0.75
CA VAL A 177 16.28 1.49 -1.24
C VAL A 177 15.13 1.90 -0.32
N ARG A 178 14.45 0.93 0.30
CA ARG A 178 13.30 1.22 1.15
C ARG A 178 13.74 1.88 2.45
N TYR A 179 14.81 1.41 3.08
CA TYR A 179 15.21 1.82 4.42
C TYR A 179 16.51 2.63 4.39
N GLU A 180 16.39 3.93 4.07
CA GLU A 180 17.53 4.88 4.00
C GLU A 180 17.74 5.69 5.29
N GLY A 181 17.16 5.27 6.42
CA GLY A 181 17.30 5.99 7.70
C GLY A 181 16.37 7.19 7.89
N THR A 182 15.27 7.27 7.13
CA THR A 182 14.27 8.34 7.24
C THR A 182 13.18 7.97 8.26
N ASN A 183 12.42 8.95 8.78
CA ASN A 183 11.29 8.72 9.70
C ASN A 183 11.62 7.93 10.99
N GLY A 184 12.88 7.96 11.45
CA GLY A 184 13.33 7.19 12.61
C GLY A 184 13.53 5.69 12.32
N GLU A 185 13.44 5.28 11.06
CA GLU A 185 13.79 3.93 10.60
C GLU A 185 15.31 3.76 10.54
N MET A 186 15.78 2.51 10.52
CA MET A 186 17.19 2.18 10.32
C MET A 186 17.63 2.45 8.88
N ASN A 187 18.92 2.78 8.70
CA ASN A 187 19.54 2.82 7.37
C ASN A 187 20.17 1.45 7.07
N LEU A 188 19.59 0.71 6.13
CA LEU A 188 20.08 -0.58 5.65
C LEU A 188 20.89 -0.36 4.37
N THR A 189 22.04 -1.01 4.21
CA THR A 189 22.91 -0.78 3.03
C THR A 189 23.46 -2.07 2.43
N ALA A 190 23.20 -2.32 1.15
CA ALA A 190 23.82 -3.44 0.46
C ALA A 190 25.30 -3.10 0.17
N VAL A 191 26.23 -4.01 0.50
CA VAL A 191 27.68 -3.74 0.43
C VAL A 191 28.43 -4.78 -0.39
N ASN A 192 29.62 -4.43 -0.89
CA ASN A 192 30.53 -5.38 -1.54
C ASN A 192 31.36 -6.12 -0.48
N GLY A 193 30.94 -7.33 -0.09
CA GLY A 193 31.65 -8.16 0.89
C GLY A 193 30.72 -9.14 1.60
N THR A 194 31.27 -9.97 2.49
CA THR A 194 30.53 -10.90 3.37
C THR A 194 31.10 -10.82 4.79
N GLY A 195 30.40 -11.37 5.78
CA GLY A 195 30.75 -11.24 7.19
C GLY A 195 30.40 -9.87 7.76
N THR A 196 29.28 -9.28 7.32
CA THR A 196 28.89 -7.90 7.63
C THR A 196 28.13 -7.75 8.95
N TYR A 197 27.66 -8.86 9.53
CA TYR A 197 27.07 -8.89 10.87
C TYR A 197 28.04 -8.32 11.93
N PRO A 198 27.57 -7.49 12.90
CA PRO A 198 26.19 -7.13 13.19
C PRO A 198 25.71 -5.82 12.54
N GLN A 199 26.47 -5.23 11.62
CA GLN A 199 26.12 -3.94 11.03
C GLN A 199 24.80 -4.04 10.23
N PRO A 200 24.06 -2.93 10.05
CA PRO A 200 22.89 -2.85 9.16
C PRO A 200 23.31 -2.86 7.68
N GLN A 201 24.16 -3.82 7.34
CA GLN A 201 24.74 -4.02 6.02
C GLN A 201 24.44 -5.43 5.57
N HIS A 202 24.28 -5.66 4.27
CA HIS A 202 24.15 -7.01 3.74
C HIS A 202 24.86 -7.09 2.40
N GLY A 203 25.77 -8.04 2.25
CA GLY A 203 26.49 -8.22 1.00
C GLY A 203 26.19 -9.58 0.37
N ASN A 204 26.74 -9.89 -0.79
CA ASN A 204 27.65 -9.13 -1.64
C ASN A 204 26.89 -8.47 -2.81
N LEU A 205 26.83 -7.13 -2.84
CA LEU A 205 26.09 -6.35 -3.83
C LEU A 205 26.43 -6.72 -5.28
N GLN A 206 27.71 -7.01 -5.60
CA GLN A 206 28.07 -7.41 -6.96
C GLN A 206 27.42 -8.74 -7.37
N ALA A 207 27.36 -9.72 -6.46
CA ALA A 207 26.69 -11.00 -6.69
C ALA A 207 25.17 -10.80 -6.85
N LEU A 208 24.57 -9.93 -6.02
CA LEU A 208 23.14 -9.61 -6.12
C LEU A 208 22.79 -8.96 -7.46
N LEU A 209 23.59 -8.01 -7.94
CA LEU A 209 23.40 -7.40 -9.26
C LEU A 209 23.53 -8.44 -10.39
N GLU A 210 24.49 -9.34 -10.28
CA GLU A 210 24.65 -10.43 -11.25
C GLU A 210 23.43 -11.37 -11.25
N TRP A 211 22.95 -11.77 -10.08
CA TRP A 211 21.77 -12.63 -9.95
C TRP A 211 20.50 -11.95 -10.46
N ASN A 212 20.32 -10.66 -10.21
CA ASN A 212 19.18 -9.91 -10.73
C ASN A 212 19.16 -9.90 -12.27
N ARG A 213 20.33 -9.81 -12.93
CA ARG A 213 20.44 -9.87 -14.40
C ARG A 213 20.19 -11.28 -14.96
N GLN A 214 20.77 -12.30 -14.32
CA GLN A 214 20.72 -13.67 -14.80
C GLN A 214 19.35 -14.34 -14.57
N PHE A 215 18.68 -13.98 -13.47
CA PHE A 215 17.43 -14.60 -13.04
C PHE A 215 16.31 -13.54 -13.01
N PRO A 216 15.69 -13.23 -14.16
CA PRO A 216 14.62 -12.23 -14.24
C PRO A 216 13.39 -12.65 -13.41
N PRO A 217 12.51 -11.70 -13.03
CA PRO A 217 11.36 -12.03 -12.21
C PRO A 217 10.46 -13.10 -12.82
N THR A 218 10.02 -14.04 -11.99
CA THR A 218 9.09 -15.10 -12.40
C THR A 218 7.65 -14.61 -12.35
N ASN A 219 6.70 -15.38 -12.91
CA ASN A 219 5.28 -15.06 -12.76
C ASN A 219 4.81 -15.18 -11.31
N PHE A 220 5.39 -16.12 -10.55
CA PHE A 220 5.12 -16.25 -9.12
C PHE A 220 5.54 -14.98 -8.37
N GLU A 221 6.75 -14.49 -8.63
CA GLU A 221 7.28 -13.28 -7.99
C GLU A 221 6.53 -12.01 -8.38
N ARG A 222 6.16 -11.84 -9.66
CA ARG A 222 5.32 -10.72 -10.09
C ARG A 222 3.96 -10.75 -9.39
N ARG A 223 3.29 -11.91 -9.36
CA ARG A 223 2.03 -12.08 -8.63
C ARG A 223 2.19 -11.78 -7.14
N ARG A 224 3.31 -12.20 -6.55
CA ARG A 224 3.65 -11.88 -5.16
C ARG A 224 3.78 -10.37 -4.95
N ASN A 225 4.50 -9.66 -5.82
CA ASN A 225 4.64 -8.19 -5.74
C ASN A 225 3.28 -7.49 -5.82
N GLU A 226 2.38 -7.96 -6.68
CA GLU A 226 0.99 -7.48 -6.73
C GLU A 226 0.23 -7.75 -5.42
N ARG A 227 0.37 -8.96 -4.84
CA ARG A 227 -0.30 -9.31 -3.58
C ARG A 227 0.21 -8.49 -2.40
N VAL A 228 1.52 -8.29 -2.29
CA VAL A 228 2.11 -7.42 -1.26
C VAL A 228 1.62 -5.98 -1.43
N PHE A 229 1.54 -5.47 -2.67
CA PHE A 229 1.01 -4.14 -2.92
C PHE A 229 -0.42 -3.95 -2.40
N ASN A 230 -1.29 -4.96 -2.48
CA ASN A 230 -2.68 -4.88 -1.98
C ASN A 230 -2.80 -4.73 -0.47
N MET A 231 -1.74 -5.10 0.25
CA MET A 231 -1.66 -5.09 1.70
C MET A 231 -0.86 -3.87 2.17
N GLN A 232 0.39 -3.79 1.73
CA GLN A 232 1.33 -2.77 2.19
C GLN A 232 1.20 -1.46 1.42
N LEU A 233 0.52 -1.43 0.27
CA LEU A 233 0.41 -0.24 -0.60
C LEU A 233 1.76 0.26 -1.15
N ASN A 234 2.80 -0.58 -1.12
CA ASN A 234 4.07 -0.35 -1.78
C ASN A 234 4.54 -1.57 -2.59
N ARG A 235 5.41 -1.33 -3.55
CA ARG A 235 5.90 -2.34 -4.50
C ARG A 235 7.40 -2.49 -4.40
N ASN A 236 7.92 -3.69 -4.69
CA ASN A 236 9.33 -3.88 -4.96
C ASN A 236 9.64 -3.41 -6.39
N PRO A 237 10.36 -2.27 -6.56
CA PRO A 237 10.61 -1.71 -7.89
C PRO A 237 11.53 -2.58 -8.73
N PHE A 238 12.34 -3.43 -8.12
CA PHE A 238 13.24 -4.34 -8.84
C PHE A 238 12.51 -5.56 -9.37
N VAL A 239 11.32 -5.90 -8.86
CA VAL A 239 10.45 -6.92 -9.46
C VAL A 239 9.72 -6.37 -10.68
N ASP A 240 9.28 -5.11 -10.64
CA ASP A 240 8.59 -4.48 -11.76
C ASP A 240 9.55 -4.04 -12.87
N TYR A 241 10.73 -3.52 -12.48
CA TYR A 241 11.78 -2.98 -13.35
C TYR A 241 13.17 -3.42 -12.88
N PRO A 242 13.57 -4.68 -13.14
CA PRO A 242 14.88 -5.22 -12.71
C PRO A 242 16.07 -4.37 -13.17
N GLU A 243 15.94 -3.68 -14.29
CA GLU A 243 16.98 -2.80 -14.84
C GLU A 243 17.31 -1.60 -13.92
N TYR A 244 16.42 -1.22 -13.00
CA TYR A 244 16.69 -0.15 -12.03
C TYR A 244 17.90 -0.46 -11.15
N ALA A 245 18.19 -1.75 -10.88
CA ALA A 245 19.36 -2.13 -10.10
C ALA A 245 20.66 -1.67 -10.77
N ASP A 246 20.79 -1.87 -12.08
CA ASP A 246 21.97 -1.46 -12.83
C ASP A 246 22.05 0.03 -13.10
N LEU A 247 20.90 0.73 -13.09
CA LEU A 247 20.86 2.18 -13.16
C LEU A 247 21.29 2.85 -11.86
N ILE A 248 21.12 2.19 -10.70
CA ILE A 248 21.53 2.73 -9.40
C ILE A 248 23.00 2.36 -9.11
N TRP A 249 23.32 1.07 -9.09
CA TRP A 249 24.62 0.57 -8.62
C TRP A 249 25.52 0.02 -9.73
N GLY A 250 24.98 -0.19 -10.93
CA GLY A 250 25.73 -0.67 -12.09
C GLY A 250 26.35 0.46 -12.91
N SER A 251 26.68 0.14 -14.17
CA SER A 251 27.23 1.08 -15.16
C SER A 251 26.25 1.43 -16.27
N SER A 252 24.98 1.04 -16.15
CA SER A 252 23.96 1.26 -17.17
C SER A 252 23.65 2.75 -17.33
N GLN A 253 23.46 3.17 -18.58
CA GLN A 253 22.99 4.53 -18.87
C GLN A 253 21.48 4.60 -18.77
N ALA A 254 20.97 5.77 -18.37
CA ALA A 254 19.54 6.02 -18.41
C ALA A 254 19.04 5.81 -19.86
N PRO A 255 17.85 5.19 -20.04
CA PRO A 255 17.27 4.98 -21.36
C PRO A 255 17.14 6.32 -22.10
N THR A 256 17.28 6.33 -23.42
CA THR A 256 17.19 7.57 -24.24
C THR A 256 15.74 7.98 -24.51
N ILE A 257 14.88 6.99 -24.76
CA ILE A 257 13.43 7.16 -24.88
C ILE A 257 12.84 7.17 -23.47
N GLN A 258 12.02 8.15 -23.09
CA GLN A 258 11.21 8.15 -21.87
C GLN A 258 9.76 7.79 -22.17
N ILE A 259 9.13 7.00 -21.29
CA ILE A 259 7.71 6.67 -21.35
C ILE A 259 7.12 6.99 -19.98
N THR A 260 6.29 8.03 -19.93
CA THR A 260 5.71 8.59 -18.70
C THR A 260 4.21 8.79 -18.85
N GLY A 261 3.56 9.27 -17.80
CA GLY A 261 2.20 9.81 -17.91
C GLY A 261 1.20 8.74 -18.35
N ASN A 262 1.47 7.46 -18.01
CA ASN A 262 0.54 6.40 -18.34
C ASN A 262 -0.84 6.73 -17.75
N SER A 263 -1.92 6.30 -18.41
CA SER A 263 -3.28 6.36 -17.87
C SER A 263 -4.20 5.41 -18.61
N ILE A 264 -5.18 4.87 -17.90
CA ILE A 264 -6.23 4.00 -18.43
C ILE A 264 -7.58 4.62 -18.06
N LEU A 265 -8.49 4.73 -19.02
CA LEU A 265 -9.80 5.36 -18.85
C LEU A 265 -10.91 4.43 -19.36
N PRO A 266 -11.93 4.12 -18.54
CA PRO A 266 -12.04 4.46 -17.12
C PRO A 266 -10.90 3.85 -16.27
N GLU A 267 -10.56 4.51 -15.16
CA GLU A 267 -9.49 4.09 -14.23
C GLU A 267 -9.75 2.71 -13.61
N ILE A 268 -11.00 2.28 -13.63
CA ILE A 268 -11.48 0.98 -13.16
C ILE A 268 -11.94 0.22 -14.40
N PRO A 269 -11.06 -0.59 -15.02
CA PRO A 269 -11.41 -1.41 -16.16
C PRO A 269 -12.48 -2.43 -15.77
N ILE A 270 -13.54 -2.54 -16.55
CA ILE A 270 -14.62 -3.50 -16.35
C ILE A 270 -14.58 -4.54 -17.46
N GLU A 271 -14.84 -5.79 -17.13
CA GLU A 271 -14.89 -6.90 -18.08
C GLU A 271 -15.79 -6.60 -19.30
N GLY A 272 -15.35 -7.03 -20.49
CA GLY A 272 -16.09 -6.85 -21.74
C GLY A 272 -16.09 -5.43 -22.32
N ASN A 273 -15.68 -4.40 -21.56
CA ASN A 273 -15.64 -3.02 -22.06
C ASN A 273 -14.37 -2.71 -22.87
N THR A 274 -14.33 -1.53 -23.47
CA THR A 274 -13.11 -0.93 -24.03
C THR A 274 -12.56 0.10 -23.06
N VAL A 275 -11.24 0.18 -22.96
CA VAL A 275 -10.53 1.22 -22.21
C VAL A 275 -9.66 2.03 -23.15
N GLN A 276 -9.52 3.33 -22.87
CA GLN A 276 -8.56 4.20 -23.53
C GLN A 276 -7.27 4.23 -22.72
N PHE A 277 -6.17 3.84 -23.34
CA PHE A 277 -4.85 3.90 -22.74
C PHE A 277 -4.02 5.03 -23.34
N LYS A 278 -3.32 5.79 -22.50
CA LYS A 278 -2.47 6.91 -22.90
C LYS A 278 -1.11 6.83 -22.24
N VAL A 279 -0.09 7.37 -22.92
CA VAL A 279 1.26 7.63 -22.40
C VAL A 279 1.84 8.89 -23.04
N SER A 280 2.82 9.49 -22.39
CA SER A 280 3.71 10.49 -22.99
C SER A 280 5.06 9.86 -23.31
N VAL A 281 5.48 9.96 -24.57
CA VAL A 281 6.76 9.43 -25.06
C VAL A 281 7.65 10.56 -25.52
N SER A 282 8.88 10.63 -25.03
CA SER A 282 9.88 11.60 -25.46
C SER A 282 11.22 10.92 -25.74
N SER A 283 12.00 11.46 -26.67
CA SER A 283 13.36 11.02 -26.99
C SER A 283 14.12 12.20 -27.59
N ALA A 284 15.45 12.12 -27.60
CA ALA A 284 16.30 13.04 -28.34
C ALA A 284 16.11 12.89 -29.87
N ASN A 285 15.80 11.67 -30.32
CA ASN A 285 15.47 11.38 -31.70
C ASN A 285 13.95 11.45 -31.92
N GLN A 286 13.53 11.72 -33.16
CA GLN A 286 12.11 11.65 -33.52
C GLN A 286 11.56 10.24 -33.26
N ILE A 287 10.38 10.15 -32.64
CA ILE A 287 9.69 8.87 -32.42
C ILE A 287 9.12 8.36 -33.76
N SER A 288 9.46 7.13 -34.13
CA SER A 288 9.05 6.48 -35.38
C SER A 288 7.79 5.63 -35.20
N SER A 289 7.64 4.94 -34.06
CA SER A 289 6.45 4.15 -33.75
C SER A 289 6.22 4.03 -32.25
N VAL A 290 4.96 3.97 -31.83
CA VAL A 290 4.57 3.55 -30.48
C VAL A 290 3.44 2.54 -30.59
N VAL A 291 3.64 1.35 -30.02
CA VAL A 291 2.68 0.23 -30.08
C VAL A 291 2.37 -0.21 -28.66
N VAL A 292 1.09 -0.39 -28.36
CA VAL A 292 0.66 -1.07 -27.13
C VAL A 292 0.27 -2.51 -27.44
N TYR A 293 0.72 -3.43 -26.60
CA TYR A 293 0.34 -4.84 -26.60
C TYR A 293 -0.37 -5.17 -25.29
N TRP A 294 -1.40 -6.02 -25.32
CA TRP A 294 -2.09 -6.44 -24.10
C TRP A 294 -2.58 -7.89 -24.15
N GLY A 295 -2.79 -8.49 -22.98
CA GLY A 295 -3.32 -9.84 -22.82
C GLY A 295 -3.30 -10.34 -21.38
N LYS A 296 -3.36 -11.66 -21.22
CA LYS A 296 -3.49 -12.34 -19.91
C LYS A 296 -2.15 -12.70 -19.26
N SER A 297 -1.04 -12.38 -19.90
CA SER A 297 0.31 -12.66 -19.40
C SER A 297 1.24 -11.46 -19.56
N TYR A 298 2.25 -11.36 -18.69
CA TYR A 298 3.16 -10.21 -18.59
C TYR A 298 3.76 -9.76 -19.94
N ASN A 299 4.16 -10.70 -20.79
CA ASN A 299 4.75 -10.41 -22.11
C ASN A 299 3.80 -10.61 -23.29
N SER A 300 2.49 -10.70 -23.03
CA SER A 300 1.49 -10.98 -24.06
C SER A 300 1.57 -10.01 -25.23
N GLU A 301 1.46 -10.58 -26.43
CA GLU A 301 1.29 -9.86 -27.69
C GLU A 301 0.02 -10.31 -28.41
N GLU A 302 -0.89 -10.99 -27.71
CA GLU A 302 -2.17 -11.50 -28.22
C GLU A 302 -3.02 -10.43 -28.92
N LYS A 303 -3.01 -9.22 -28.37
CA LYS A 303 -3.71 -8.05 -28.91
C LYS A 303 -2.72 -6.88 -28.98
N SER A 304 -2.83 -6.06 -30.03
CA SER A 304 -1.99 -4.89 -30.20
C SER A 304 -2.71 -3.75 -30.92
N ALA A 305 -2.19 -2.53 -30.73
CA ALA A 305 -2.65 -1.34 -31.43
C ALA A 305 -1.49 -0.35 -31.57
N THR A 306 -1.31 0.20 -32.77
CA THR A 306 -0.46 1.36 -32.97
C THR A 306 -1.11 2.57 -32.33
N MET A 307 -0.38 3.28 -31.47
CA MET A 307 -0.90 4.42 -30.74
C MET A 307 -0.92 5.67 -31.60
N THR A 308 -2.01 6.43 -31.54
CA THR A 308 -2.17 7.70 -32.26
C THR A 308 -1.51 8.83 -31.47
N ALA A 309 -0.68 9.62 -32.15
CA ALA A 309 0.08 10.72 -31.54
C ALA A 309 -0.68 12.05 -31.58
N SER A 310 -0.53 12.84 -30.52
CA SER A 310 -0.87 14.27 -30.44
C SER A 310 0.26 14.98 -29.71
N GLY A 311 1.26 15.44 -30.47
CA GLY A 311 2.55 15.87 -29.91
C GLY A 311 3.28 14.66 -29.30
N ASN A 312 3.75 14.80 -28.06
CA ASN A 312 4.41 13.71 -27.32
C ASN A 312 3.42 12.75 -26.64
N ASN A 313 2.11 12.99 -26.74
CA ASN A 313 1.09 12.15 -26.13
C ASN A 313 0.58 11.12 -27.12
N TYR A 314 0.54 9.86 -26.70
CA TYR A 314 0.10 8.73 -27.50
C TYR A 314 -1.10 8.09 -26.83
N GLN A 315 -2.08 7.66 -27.62
CA GLN A 315 -3.24 6.95 -27.11
C GLN A 315 -3.71 5.82 -28.02
N ALA A 316 -4.31 4.80 -27.43
CA ALA A 316 -4.96 3.70 -28.14
C ALA A 316 -6.17 3.20 -27.36
N GLU A 317 -7.12 2.59 -28.07
CA GLU A 317 -8.22 1.84 -27.46
C GLU A 317 -7.79 0.38 -27.28
N MET A 318 -8.02 -0.16 -26.09
CA MET A 318 -7.79 -1.57 -25.78
C MET A 318 -9.13 -2.24 -25.48
N SER A 319 -9.53 -3.18 -26.34
CA SER A 319 -10.74 -3.98 -26.10
C SER A 319 -10.45 -5.07 -25.05
N LEU A 320 -11.29 -5.10 -24.00
CA LEU A 320 -11.27 -6.13 -22.96
C LEU A 320 -12.26 -7.27 -23.27
N SER A 321 -12.72 -7.38 -24.52
CA SER A 321 -13.46 -8.55 -24.99
C SER A 321 -12.59 -9.81 -24.87
N GLY A 322 -13.11 -10.84 -24.21
CA GLY A 322 -12.41 -12.10 -23.89
C GLY A 322 -11.70 -12.14 -22.54
N PHE A 323 -11.80 -11.06 -21.75
CA PHE A 323 -11.37 -11.03 -20.35
C PHE A 323 -12.56 -11.16 -19.41
N SER A 324 -12.34 -11.80 -18.27
CA SER A 324 -13.33 -11.92 -17.19
C SER A 324 -12.92 -11.07 -16.00
N GLY A 325 -13.90 -10.56 -15.26
CA GLY A 325 -13.68 -9.85 -14.02
C GLY A 325 -13.04 -10.77 -12.98
N GLY A 326 -12.09 -10.23 -12.22
CA GLY A 326 -11.24 -11.02 -11.33
C GLY A 326 -9.85 -11.35 -11.91
N GLN A 327 -9.54 -10.88 -13.13
CA GLN A 327 -8.28 -11.18 -13.82
C GLN A 327 -7.42 -9.92 -14.00
N TYR A 328 -6.12 -10.13 -14.18
CA TYR A 328 -5.21 -9.07 -14.59
C TYR A 328 -5.20 -8.88 -16.10
N LEU A 329 -5.27 -7.61 -16.51
CA LEU A 329 -4.80 -7.12 -17.79
C LEU A 329 -3.31 -6.82 -17.66
N TYR A 330 -2.48 -7.52 -18.44
CA TYR A 330 -1.08 -7.14 -18.64
C TYR A 330 -0.96 -6.42 -19.96
N TYR A 331 -0.23 -5.30 -19.97
CA TYR A 331 0.00 -4.55 -21.19
C TYR A 331 1.38 -3.90 -21.18
N LYS A 332 1.98 -3.78 -22.36
CA LYS A 332 3.29 -3.17 -22.56
C LYS A 332 3.26 -2.18 -23.71
N VAL A 333 4.00 -1.09 -23.55
CA VAL A 333 4.24 -0.11 -24.61
C VAL A 333 5.64 -0.33 -25.14
N VAL A 334 5.75 -0.43 -26.47
CA VAL A 334 7.02 -0.44 -27.18
C VAL A 334 7.11 0.84 -28.00
N ALA A 335 8.05 1.71 -27.64
CA ALA A 335 8.36 2.93 -28.37
C ALA A 335 9.69 2.76 -29.12
N THR A 336 9.70 3.15 -30.39
CA THR A 336 10.87 3.10 -31.27
C THR A 336 11.17 4.51 -31.77
N ASP A 337 12.43 4.92 -31.77
CA ASP A 337 12.85 6.18 -32.37
C ASP A 337 13.38 6.02 -33.81
N ALA A 338 13.69 7.13 -34.48
CA ALA A 338 14.20 7.13 -35.85
C ALA A 338 15.59 6.49 -35.98
N ALA A 339 16.36 6.44 -34.89
CA ALA A 339 17.65 5.76 -34.81
C ALA A 339 17.51 4.27 -34.46
N GLN A 340 16.28 3.74 -34.46
CA GLN A 340 15.94 2.34 -34.12
C GLN A 340 16.26 1.95 -32.68
N ASN A 341 16.46 2.91 -31.77
CA ASN A 341 16.45 2.60 -30.36
C ASN A 341 15.02 2.21 -29.95
N GLN A 342 14.89 1.22 -29.09
CA GLN A 342 13.61 0.77 -28.57
C GLN A 342 13.58 0.85 -27.05
N ARG A 343 12.40 1.16 -26.53
CA ARG A 343 12.10 1.02 -25.11
C ARG A 343 10.76 0.35 -24.92
N THR A 344 10.75 -0.64 -24.03
CA THR A 344 9.53 -1.29 -23.56
C THR A 344 9.22 -0.85 -22.14
N ARG A 345 7.94 -0.61 -21.83
CA ARG A 345 7.45 -0.45 -20.45
C ARG A 345 6.21 -1.30 -20.23
N HIS A 346 6.24 -2.07 -19.15
CA HIS A 346 5.14 -2.94 -18.74
C HIS A 346 4.28 -2.26 -17.68
N PHE A 347 3.00 -2.60 -17.73
CA PHE A 347 1.97 -2.12 -16.83
C PHE A 347 0.99 -3.27 -16.56
N SER A 348 0.23 -3.14 -15.50
CA SER A 348 -0.88 -4.03 -15.18
C SER A 348 -2.11 -3.21 -14.81
N ALA A 349 -3.29 -3.76 -15.07
CA ALA A 349 -4.56 -3.24 -14.57
C ALA A 349 -5.43 -4.40 -14.12
N PHE A 350 -6.15 -4.25 -13.01
CA PHE A 350 -7.11 -5.28 -12.60
C PHE A 350 -8.45 -5.08 -13.30
N ILE A 351 -9.00 -6.16 -13.86
CA ILE A 351 -10.30 -6.12 -14.53
C ILE A 351 -11.37 -6.47 -13.49
N HIS A 352 -12.28 -5.53 -13.27
CA HIS A 352 -13.37 -5.67 -12.32
C HIS A 352 -14.57 -6.35 -12.95
N LYS A 353 -15.32 -7.07 -12.10
CA LYS A 353 -16.61 -7.66 -12.48
C LYS A 353 -17.60 -6.54 -12.74
N ASN A 354 -18.47 -6.73 -13.71
CA ASN A 354 -19.57 -5.80 -13.94
C ASN A 354 -20.67 -6.01 -12.88
N ILE A 355 -20.55 -5.34 -11.74
CA ILE A 355 -21.48 -5.45 -10.62
C ILE A 355 -22.55 -4.35 -10.73
N SER A 356 -23.80 -4.75 -10.95
CA SER A 356 -24.95 -3.85 -10.90
C SER A 356 -25.20 -3.36 -9.47
N LYS A 357 -25.56 -2.09 -9.31
CA LYS A 357 -25.96 -1.51 -8.02
C LYS A 357 -27.12 -2.27 -7.35
N ASN A 358 -28.00 -2.88 -8.15
CA ASN A 358 -29.14 -3.66 -7.63
C ASN A 358 -28.70 -4.99 -6.97
N ASN A 359 -27.46 -5.42 -7.16
CA ASN A 359 -26.90 -6.61 -6.53
C ASN A 359 -26.16 -6.30 -5.22
N LEU A 360 -26.11 -5.04 -4.79
CA LEU A 360 -25.49 -4.66 -3.53
C LEU A 360 -26.47 -4.81 -2.36
N THR A 361 -26.03 -5.50 -1.32
CA THR A 361 -26.67 -5.56 0.00
C THR A 361 -26.19 -4.37 0.84
N SER A 362 -27.10 -3.64 1.48
CA SER A 362 -26.71 -2.54 2.38
C SER A 362 -26.14 -3.08 3.70
N LEU A 363 -25.27 -2.29 4.34
CA LEU A 363 -24.66 -2.71 5.60
C LEU A 363 -25.73 -2.79 6.71
N ALA A 364 -26.72 -1.90 6.71
CA ALA A 364 -27.84 -1.97 7.65
C ALA A 364 -28.70 -3.22 7.47
N ALA A 365 -28.85 -3.75 6.25
CA ALA A 365 -29.59 -5.00 6.03
C ALA A 365 -28.84 -6.21 6.60
N ILE A 366 -27.51 -6.20 6.50
CA ILE A 366 -26.66 -7.24 7.09
C ILE A 366 -26.67 -7.16 8.61
N GLN A 367 -26.57 -5.96 9.18
CA GLN A 367 -26.64 -5.74 10.62
C GLN A 367 -28.03 -6.05 11.19
N GLY A 368 -29.10 -5.83 10.42
CA GLY A 368 -30.48 -6.07 10.87
C GLY A 368 -30.91 -5.15 12.01
N THR A 369 -31.80 -5.62 12.87
CA THR A 369 -32.35 -4.85 14.01
C THR A 369 -32.09 -5.47 15.38
N GLN A 370 -31.54 -6.68 15.42
CA GLN A 370 -31.20 -7.41 16.65
C GLN A 370 -29.67 -7.39 16.85
N GLU A 371 -29.18 -8.04 17.90
CA GLU A 371 -27.73 -8.23 18.16
C GLU A 371 -27.09 -9.26 17.21
N VAL A 372 -27.88 -10.12 16.59
CA VAL A 372 -27.40 -11.14 15.65
C VAL A 372 -27.89 -10.79 14.25
N SER A 373 -26.99 -10.84 13.27
CA SER A 373 -27.30 -10.59 11.87
C SER A 373 -28.41 -11.53 11.35
N PRO A 374 -29.40 -11.03 10.58
CA PRO A 374 -30.34 -11.90 9.85
C PRO A 374 -29.70 -12.62 8.65
N MET A 375 -28.43 -12.36 8.35
CA MET A 375 -27.75 -12.83 7.15
C MET A 375 -26.59 -13.80 7.43
N VAL A 376 -26.45 -14.32 8.65
CA VAL A 376 -25.38 -15.28 9.02
C VAL A 376 -25.33 -16.46 8.03
N ASN A 377 -24.12 -16.82 7.61
CA ASN A 377 -23.78 -17.83 6.60
C ASN A 377 -24.22 -17.50 5.16
N GLN A 378 -24.74 -16.30 4.89
CA GLN A 378 -25.05 -15.87 3.53
C GLN A 378 -23.86 -15.15 2.91
N THR A 379 -23.63 -15.41 1.62
CA THR A 379 -22.68 -14.62 0.82
C THR A 379 -23.36 -13.35 0.35
N VAL A 380 -22.76 -12.20 0.63
CA VAL A 380 -23.25 -10.87 0.27
C VAL A 380 -22.29 -10.16 -0.66
N ILE A 381 -22.77 -9.14 -1.36
CA ILE A 381 -21.92 -8.15 -2.04
C ILE A 381 -22.25 -6.79 -1.45
N VAL A 382 -21.26 -6.14 -0.84
CA VAL A 382 -21.44 -4.86 -0.14
C VAL A 382 -20.57 -3.79 -0.75
N SER A 383 -20.94 -2.53 -0.51
CA SER A 383 -20.05 -1.40 -0.74
C SER A 383 -19.98 -0.52 0.49
N GLY A 384 -18.80 -0.02 0.80
CA GLY A 384 -18.62 0.91 1.91
C GLY A 384 -17.30 1.66 1.82
N ARG A 385 -17.10 2.61 2.72
CA ARG A 385 -15.88 3.41 2.79
C ARG A 385 -15.01 2.95 3.93
N VAL A 386 -13.72 2.69 3.68
CA VAL A 386 -12.77 2.23 4.70
C VAL A 386 -12.66 3.29 5.80
N SER A 387 -13.17 3.00 6.99
CA SER A 387 -13.18 3.92 8.15
C SER A 387 -11.97 3.71 9.04
N LYS A 388 -11.50 2.47 9.14
CA LYS A 388 -10.39 2.05 9.98
C LYS A 388 -9.74 0.79 9.43
N ILE A 389 -8.41 0.72 9.53
CA ILE A 389 -7.62 -0.48 9.27
C ILE A 389 -6.96 -0.86 10.60
N ILE A 390 -7.08 -2.13 10.97
CA ILE A 390 -6.41 -2.73 12.11
C ILE A 390 -5.61 -3.92 11.60
N ASP A 391 -4.58 -4.27 12.33
CA ASP A 391 -3.77 -5.46 12.15
C ASP A 391 -4.63 -6.74 11.91
N GLY A 392 -4.90 -7.08 10.64
CA GLY A 392 -5.62 -8.30 10.20
C GLY A 392 -7.10 -8.12 9.86
N GLU A 393 -7.67 -6.92 10.02
CA GLU A 393 -9.08 -6.62 9.76
C GLU A 393 -9.28 -5.13 9.41
N TYR A 394 -10.39 -4.78 8.79
CA TYR A 394 -10.73 -3.37 8.56
C TYR A 394 -12.23 -3.14 8.62
N PHE A 395 -12.62 -1.90 8.84
CA PHE A 395 -14.02 -1.50 8.93
C PHE A 395 -14.39 -0.69 7.71
N ILE A 396 -15.57 -0.97 7.17
CA ILE A 396 -16.21 -0.13 6.17
C ILE A 396 -17.47 0.49 6.75
N GLN A 397 -17.75 1.72 6.32
CA GLN A 397 -18.89 2.49 6.82
C GLN A 397 -19.54 3.31 5.69
N ASN A 398 -20.87 3.44 5.76
CA ASN A 398 -21.68 4.39 5.01
C ASN A 398 -22.41 5.36 5.95
N ASN A 399 -23.17 6.29 5.38
CA ASN A 399 -24.03 7.18 6.14
C ASN A 399 -25.32 6.45 6.55
N GLY A 400 -25.73 6.58 7.80
CA GLY A 400 -26.97 5.98 8.32
C GLY A 400 -26.75 5.23 9.63
N GLN A 401 -27.82 4.68 10.20
CA GLN A 401 -27.75 3.79 11.37
C GLN A 401 -27.36 2.37 10.94
N ARG A 402 -26.55 1.67 11.75
CA ARG A 402 -26.09 0.30 11.44
C ARG A 402 -25.42 0.15 10.07
N GLU A 403 -24.85 1.24 9.56
CA GLU A 403 -24.18 1.27 8.26
C GLU A 403 -22.66 1.11 8.41
N ALA A 404 -22.22 0.21 9.28
CA ALA A 404 -20.81 -0.14 9.43
C ALA A 404 -20.65 -1.64 9.69
N ILE A 405 -19.55 -2.23 9.23
CA ILE A 405 -19.27 -3.65 9.41
C ILE A 405 -17.77 -3.92 9.42
N CYS A 406 -17.37 -4.94 10.18
CA CYS A 406 -16.01 -5.46 10.17
C CYS A 406 -15.79 -6.39 8.97
N ILE A 407 -14.64 -6.27 8.32
CA ILE A 407 -14.14 -7.19 7.30
C ILE A 407 -12.95 -7.95 7.91
N TYR A 408 -13.18 -9.21 8.27
CA TYR A 408 -12.20 -10.06 8.90
C TYR A 408 -11.38 -10.83 7.86
N THR A 409 -10.11 -11.10 8.17
CA THR A 409 -9.17 -11.93 7.38
C THR A 409 -9.00 -11.54 5.92
N ALA A 410 -9.11 -10.26 5.59
CA ALA A 410 -8.88 -9.78 4.24
C ALA A 410 -7.40 -9.36 4.06
N PRO A 411 -6.59 -10.11 3.28
CA PRO A 411 -5.31 -9.60 2.80
C PRO A 411 -5.50 -8.46 1.79
N GLU A 412 -6.73 -8.12 1.42
CA GLU A 412 -7.02 -7.08 0.42
C GLU A 412 -7.72 -5.93 1.12
N THR A 413 -7.08 -4.75 1.12
CA THR A 413 -7.63 -3.54 1.76
C THR A 413 -7.47 -2.30 0.86
N GLY A 414 -8.18 -1.24 1.20
CA GLY A 414 -8.00 0.10 0.63
C GLY A 414 -7.35 1.04 1.64
N ALA A 415 -6.96 2.24 1.20
CA ALA A 415 -6.55 3.27 2.15
C ALA A 415 -7.76 3.77 2.94
N ILE A 416 -7.54 4.34 4.13
CA ILE A 416 -8.62 5.00 4.88
C ILE A 416 -9.26 6.08 3.99
N GLY A 417 -10.58 6.00 3.83
CA GLY A 417 -11.38 6.89 2.98
C GLY A 417 -11.64 6.37 1.55
N ASP A 418 -10.98 5.30 1.13
CA ASP A 418 -11.32 4.62 -0.12
C ASP A 418 -12.71 3.99 -0.06
N SER A 419 -13.41 4.01 -1.18
CA SER A 419 -14.66 3.27 -1.40
C SER A 419 -14.31 1.90 -1.94
N VAL A 420 -14.87 0.85 -1.34
CA VAL A 420 -14.59 -0.54 -1.72
C VAL A 420 -15.89 -1.29 -1.99
N VAL A 421 -15.82 -2.29 -2.87
CA VAL A 421 -16.87 -3.29 -3.11
C VAL A 421 -16.30 -4.65 -2.75
N ILE A 422 -17.03 -5.40 -1.92
CA ILE A 422 -16.56 -6.65 -1.32
C ILE A 422 -17.63 -7.71 -1.49
N SER A 423 -17.24 -8.94 -1.80
CA SER A 423 -18.08 -10.12 -1.63
C SER A 423 -17.45 -11.10 -0.65
N GLY A 424 -18.25 -11.57 0.31
CA GLY A 424 -17.82 -12.49 1.35
C GLY A 424 -19.00 -13.04 2.12
N THR A 425 -18.72 -13.89 3.10
CA THR A 425 -19.72 -14.57 3.93
C THR A 425 -19.92 -13.83 5.25
N VAL A 426 -21.17 -13.53 5.58
CA VAL A 426 -21.53 -12.93 6.87
C VAL A 426 -21.39 -13.99 7.98
N THR A 427 -20.75 -13.63 9.08
CA THR A 427 -20.58 -14.48 10.27
C THR A 427 -20.73 -13.65 11.54
N GLU A 428 -20.93 -14.35 12.66
CA GLU A 428 -20.89 -13.78 14.00
C GLU A 428 -19.64 -14.28 14.73
N TYR A 429 -18.91 -13.38 15.38
CA TYR A 429 -17.79 -13.74 16.22
C TYR A 429 -17.77 -12.89 17.49
N ASN A 430 -17.96 -13.52 18.65
CA ASN A 430 -18.06 -12.84 19.96
C ASN A 430 -19.11 -11.70 20.00
N ASN A 431 -20.24 -11.89 19.31
CA ASN A 431 -21.32 -10.92 19.12
C ASN A 431 -20.97 -9.70 18.26
N LEU A 432 -19.92 -9.79 17.43
CA LEU A 432 -19.65 -8.83 16.37
C LEU A 432 -20.07 -9.44 15.04
N THR A 433 -20.96 -8.75 14.32
CA THR A 433 -21.26 -9.09 12.93
C THR A 433 -20.09 -8.70 12.02
N GLU A 434 -19.54 -9.68 11.30
CA GLU A 434 -18.39 -9.49 10.41
C GLU A 434 -18.59 -10.19 9.06
N ILE A 435 -17.84 -9.75 8.04
CA ILE A 435 -17.74 -10.44 6.76
C ILE A 435 -16.35 -11.09 6.68
N LYS A 436 -16.31 -12.41 6.42
CA LYS A 436 -15.10 -13.18 6.20
C LYS A 436 -15.13 -13.91 4.85
N ASP A 437 -14.12 -14.73 4.58
CA ASP A 437 -14.04 -15.57 3.37
C ASP A 437 -14.22 -14.75 2.08
N ILE A 438 -13.44 -13.67 1.97
CA ILE A 438 -13.58 -12.71 0.87
C ILE A 438 -13.30 -13.39 -0.47
N THR A 439 -14.27 -13.33 -1.38
CA THR A 439 -14.20 -13.91 -2.73
C THR A 439 -14.09 -12.86 -3.83
N TYR A 440 -14.30 -11.59 -3.49
CA TYR A 440 -14.12 -10.47 -4.39
C TYR A 440 -13.85 -9.19 -3.61
N PHE A 441 -12.87 -8.42 -4.06
CA PHE A 441 -12.53 -7.08 -3.57
C PHE A 441 -12.28 -6.16 -4.76
N CYS A 442 -12.79 -4.95 -4.67
CA CYS A 442 -12.59 -3.89 -5.63
C CYS A 442 -12.43 -2.57 -4.89
N ASN A 443 -11.25 -1.95 -4.99
CA ASN A 443 -11.02 -0.62 -4.47
C ASN A 443 -11.37 0.42 -5.56
N LEU A 444 -12.51 1.08 -5.39
CA LEU A 444 -12.99 2.15 -6.28
C LEU A 444 -12.27 3.49 -6.06
N LYS A 445 -11.28 3.53 -5.16
CA LYS A 445 -10.62 4.75 -4.68
C LYS A 445 -11.65 5.75 -4.14
N ASN A 446 -11.42 7.05 -4.29
CA ASN A 446 -12.21 8.20 -3.79
C ASN A 446 -11.53 8.96 -2.63
N ASN A 447 -10.56 8.37 -1.89
CA ASN A 447 -9.70 9.05 -0.90
C ASN A 447 -10.41 10.09 0.00
N LYS A 448 -11.67 9.84 0.35
CA LYS A 448 -12.49 10.76 1.15
C LYS A 448 -12.68 10.11 2.51
N PRO A 449 -11.98 10.55 3.58
CA PRO A 449 -12.11 9.93 4.89
C PRO A 449 -13.54 9.96 5.42
N VAL A 450 -13.89 8.95 6.21
CA VAL A 450 -15.12 8.96 7.00
C VAL A 450 -14.97 10.04 8.08
N VAL A 451 -15.95 10.95 8.17
CA VAL A 451 -16.02 11.92 9.26
C VAL A 451 -16.52 11.19 10.51
N PRO A 452 -15.78 11.19 11.63
CA PRO A 452 -16.23 10.56 12.87
C PRO A 452 -17.53 11.18 13.37
N LEU A 453 -18.46 10.37 13.85
CA LEU A 453 -19.66 10.86 14.52
C LEU A 453 -19.30 11.34 15.93
N GLU A 454 -19.50 12.62 16.22
CA GLU A 454 -19.32 13.14 17.57
C GLU A 454 -20.46 12.68 18.48
N ILE A 455 -20.12 12.01 19.58
CA ILE A 455 -21.08 11.43 20.54
C ILE A 455 -20.59 11.59 21.98
N LYS A 456 -21.50 11.36 22.93
CA LYS A 456 -21.17 11.20 24.34
C LYS A 456 -21.02 9.73 24.70
N THR A 457 -20.32 9.43 25.80
CA THR A 457 -20.18 8.06 26.31
C THR A 457 -21.52 7.40 26.62
N SER A 458 -22.54 8.18 27.00
CA SER A 458 -23.91 7.72 27.24
C SER A 458 -24.69 7.32 25.99
N ASP A 459 -24.23 7.73 24.81
CA ASP A 459 -24.95 7.51 23.54
C ASP A 459 -24.61 6.14 22.92
N VAL A 460 -23.58 5.45 23.41
CA VAL A 460 -23.09 4.20 22.84
C VAL A 460 -24.13 3.09 22.99
N ASN A 461 -24.49 2.49 21.86
CA ASN A 461 -25.40 1.36 21.75
C ASN A 461 -25.16 0.61 20.43
N GLU A 462 -25.90 -0.48 20.22
CA GLU A 462 -25.84 -1.35 19.06
C GLU A 462 -25.90 -0.64 17.70
N ASN A 463 -26.62 0.47 17.57
CA ASN A 463 -26.72 1.21 16.30
C ASN A 463 -25.42 1.90 15.88
N LEU A 464 -24.43 1.92 16.79
CA LEU A 464 -23.11 2.48 16.59
C LEU A 464 -22.02 1.41 16.48
N GLU A 465 -22.35 0.11 16.57
CA GLU A 465 -21.36 -0.95 16.37
C GLU A 465 -20.65 -0.81 15.02
N GLY A 466 -19.32 -0.96 15.03
CA GLY A 466 -18.46 -0.83 13.86
C GLY A 466 -18.26 0.61 13.36
N LYS A 467 -18.95 1.61 13.93
CA LYS A 467 -18.85 3.00 13.46
C LYS A 467 -17.68 3.76 14.03
N LEU A 468 -17.14 4.66 13.20
CA LEU A 468 -16.14 5.65 13.58
C LEU A 468 -16.82 6.79 14.34
N VAL A 469 -16.39 7.00 15.58
CA VAL A 469 -16.94 8.00 16.50
C VAL A 469 -15.83 8.86 17.10
N SER A 470 -16.19 10.02 17.65
CA SER A 470 -15.29 10.91 18.36
C SER A 470 -15.94 11.36 19.67
N PHE A 471 -15.20 11.24 20.77
CA PHE A 471 -15.55 11.78 22.08
C PHE A 471 -14.70 13.02 22.35
N LYS A 472 -15.36 14.12 22.72
CA LYS A 472 -14.71 15.39 23.06
C LYS A 472 -14.56 15.53 24.57
N ASN A 473 -13.58 16.33 24.96
CA ASN A 473 -13.36 16.74 26.34
C ASN A 473 -13.18 15.58 27.33
N VAL A 474 -12.50 14.52 26.90
CA VAL A 474 -12.33 13.31 27.73
C VAL A 474 -11.07 13.37 28.59
N THR A 475 -11.11 12.73 29.74
CA THR A 475 -9.95 12.53 30.62
C THR A 475 -9.74 11.04 30.87
N PHE A 476 -8.49 10.58 30.92
CA PHE A 476 -8.15 9.18 31.18
C PHE A 476 -7.86 8.94 32.66
N SER A 477 -8.40 7.86 33.23
CA SER A 477 -8.08 7.44 34.60
C SER A 477 -6.62 7.02 34.76
N GLN A 478 -6.01 6.49 33.70
CA GLN A 478 -4.61 6.03 33.66
C GLN A 478 -3.69 7.00 32.89
N ALA A 479 -4.00 8.31 32.89
CA ALA A 479 -3.23 9.33 32.19
C ALA A 479 -1.72 9.28 32.52
N GLY A 480 -0.87 9.38 31.50
CA GLY A 480 0.59 9.39 31.61
C GLY A 480 1.25 8.01 31.74
N THR A 481 0.49 6.94 31.90
CA THR A 481 1.02 5.57 31.93
C THR A 481 1.46 5.11 30.54
N THR A 482 2.52 4.31 30.47
CA THR A 482 2.95 3.66 29.22
C THR A 482 2.14 2.40 29.00
N ILE A 483 1.66 2.20 27.77
CA ILE A 483 0.96 0.99 27.37
C ILE A 483 1.97 -0.17 27.27
N PRO A 484 1.78 -1.28 28.01
CA PRO A 484 2.72 -2.40 28.02
C PRO A 484 2.65 -3.22 26.74
N SER A 485 3.60 -4.13 26.54
CA SER A 485 3.75 -4.94 25.33
C SER A 485 2.59 -5.89 25.05
N ASP A 486 1.84 -6.27 26.08
CA ASP A 486 0.64 -7.11 25.99
C ASP A 486 -0.66 -6.29 25.78
N GLY A 487 -0.55 -4.96 25.68
CA GLY A 487 -1.69 -4.06 25.50
C GLY A 487 -2.49 -3.87 26.79
N GLY A 488 -3.79 -3.57 26.68
CA GLY A 488 -4.63 -3.38 27.86
C GLY A 488 -5.96 -2.68 27.59
N THR A 489 -6.70 -2.46 28.67
CA THR A 489 -7.93 -1.66 28.66
C THR A 489 -7.76 -0.44 29.53
N TYR A 490 -8.08 0.73 28.99
CA TYR A 490 -7.94 2.03 29.63
C TYR A 490 -9.29 2.72 29.69
N THR A 491 -9.54 3.51 30.71
CA THR A 491 -10.86 4.14 30.89
C THR A 491 -10.75 5.64 30.66
N PHE A 492 -11.64 6.17 29.82
CA PHE A 492 -11.82 7.61 29.68
C PHE A 492 -13.25 8.03 30.07
N SER A 493 -13.40 9.30 30.47
CA SER A 493 -14.70 9.90 30.81
C SER A 493 -14.83 11.30 30.21
N ASP A 494 -16.03 11.61 29.72
CA ASP A 494 -16.45 12.89 29.15
C ASP A 494 -17.43 13.67 30.06
N GLY A 495 -17.61 13.21 31.31
CA GLY A 495 -18.59 13.76 32.26
C GLY A 495 -20.02 13.22 32.11
N TYR A 496 -20.32 12.45 31.05
CA TYR A 496 -21.61 11.79 30.84
C TYR A 496 -21.56 10.28 31.17
N GLY A 497 -20.37 9.76 31.43
CA GLY A 497 -20.12 8.36 31.74
C GLY A 497 -18.64 8.03 31.67
N SER A 498 -18.30 6.75 31.81
CA SER A 498 -16.95 6.24 31.56
C SER A 498 -17.02 5.17 30.48
N PHE A 499 -16.01 5.12 29.62
CA PHE A 499 -15.99 4.22 28.49
C PHE A 499 -14.60 3.60 28.29
N PRO A 500 -14.51 2.30 27.96
CA PRO A 500 -13.22 1.64 27.80
C PRO A 500 -12.62 1.89 26.41
N LEU A 501 -11.33 2.21 26.39
CA LEU A 501 -10.42 2.14 25.24
C LEU A 501 -9.66 0.81 25.32
N TYR A 502 -9.88 -0.07 24.36
CA TYR A 502 -9.15 -1.32 24.24
C TYR A 502 -7.95 -1.19 23.31
N VAL A 503 -6.80 -1.67 23.77
CA VAL A 503 -5.55 -1.71 23.03
C VAL A 503 -5.07 -3.15 22.95
N ASN A 504 -5.09 -3.72 21.75
CA ASN A 504 -4.52 -5.05 21.49
C ASN A 504 -2.98 -5.00 21.53
N TYR A 505 -2.33 -6.12 21.90
CA TYR A 505 -0.87 -6.26 21.91
C TYR A 505 -0.20 -6.00 20.54
N SER A 506 -0.93 -6.15 19.42
CA SER A 506 -0.44 -5.83 18.08
C SER A 506 -0.64 -4.36 17.66
N SER A 507 -1.27 -3.55 18.50
CA SER A 507 -1.61 -2.16 18.20
C SER A 507 -0.38 -1.25 18.15
N LYS A 508 -0.44 -0.22 17.29
CA LYS A 508 0.54 0.88 17.22
C LYS A 508 0.58 1.75 18.48
N LEU A 509 -0.39 1.57 19.38
CA LEU A 509 -0.44 2.24 20.66
C LEU A 509 0.46 1.58 21.72
N VAL A 510 0.88 0.33 21.52
CA VAL A 510 1.82 -0.34 22.44
C VAL A 510 3.12 0.45 22.55
N GLY A 511 3.62 0.65 23.78
CA GLY A 511 4.79 1.46 24.08
C GLY A 511 4.53 2.98 24.10
N GLN A 512 3.37 3.45 23.64
CA GLN A 512 2.97 4.86 23.74
C GLN A 512 2.43 5.19 25.13
N LYS A 513 2.45 6.48 25.49
CA LYS A 513 1.82 6.96 26.73
C LYS A 513 0.35 7.28 26.51
N ILE A 514 -0.49 6.92 27.48
CA ILE A 514 -1.86 7.42 27.57
C ILE A 514 -1.82 8.94 27.76
N PRO A 515 -2.51 9.73 26.93
CA PRO A 515 -2.48 11.19 27.02
C PRO A 515 -2.92 11.73 28.38
N THR A 516 -2.34 12.85 28.79
CA THR A 516 -2.73 13.60 29.99
C THR A 516 -3.71 14.72 29.64
N GLY A 517 -4.37 15.29 30.65
CA GLY A 517 -5.28 16.41 30.48
C GLY A 517 -6.58 16.06 29.74
N THR A 518 -7.17 17.07 29.12
CA THR A 518 -8.41 16.94 28.33
C THR A 518 -8.06 16.56 26.89
N ASN A 519 -8.75 15.57 26.35
CA ASN A 519 -8.43 14.98 25.05
C ASN A 519 -9.67 14.87 24.15
N THR A 520 -9.44 14.78 22.84
CA THR A 520 -10.38 14.21 21.87
C THR A 520 -9.94 12.80 21.57
N VAL A 521 -10.84 11.84 21.72
CA VAL A 521 -10.57 10.43 21.48
C VAL A 521 -11.46 9.94 20.34
N THR A 522 -10.85 9.45 19.26
CA THR A 522 -11.51 8.95 18.06
C THR A 522 -11.28 7.44 17.92
N GLY A 523 -12.26 6.69 17.44
CA GLY A 523 -12.08 5.25 17.22
C GLY A 523 -13.34 4.57 16.72
N ILE A 524 -13.23 3.27 16.49
CA ILE A 524 -14.38 2.42 16.14
C ILE A 524 -15.00 1.87 17.42
N ILE A 525 -16.32 1.92 17.51
CA ILE A 525 -17.07 1.17 18.54
C ILE A 525 -17.01 -0.31 18.17
N GLY A 526 -16.26 -1.08 18.94
CA GLY A 526 -16.30 -2.54 18.90
C GLY A 526 -17.06 -3.10 20.11
N GLN A 527 -17.25 -4.41 20.10
CA GLN A 527 -17.85 -5.15 21.21
C GLN A 527 -17.00 -6.34 21.57
N TYR A 528 -16.87 -6.61 22.86
CA TYR A 528 -16.34 -7.87 23.36
C TYR A 528 -17.34 -8.46 24.34
N LYS A 529 -17.96 -9.57 23.91
CA LYS A 529 -19.05 -10.23 24.65
C LYS A 529 -20.23 -9.26 24.86
N THR A 530 -20.36 -8.67 26.05
CA THR A 530 -21.45 -7.76 26.42
C THR A 530 -20.97 -6.34 26.69
N THR A 531 -19.69 -6.04 26.42
CA THR A 531 -19.10 -4.73 26.72
C THR A 531 -18.68 -4.04 25.42
N TYR A 532 -19.28 -2.88 25.17
CA TYR A 532 -18.79 -1.98 24.12
C TYR A 532 -17.46 -1.36 24.53
N GLN A 533 -16.58 -1.21 23.55
CA GLN A 533 -15.25 -0.67 23.73
C GLN A 533 -14.83 0.15 22.52
N LEU A 534 -14.00 1.16 22.76
CA LEU A 534 -13.41 1.93 21.69
C LEU A 534 -12.10 1.30 21.26
N ILE A 535 -11.91 1.18 19.95
CA ILE A 535 -10.65 0.73 19.38
C ILE A 535 -10.11 1.88 18.52
N ALA A 536 -9.03 2.52 18.97
CA ALA A 536 -8.32 3.57 18.22
C ALA A 536 -7.37 2.99 17.15
N ARG A 537 -6.99 3.78 16.15
CA ARG A 537 -6.07 3.36 15.07
C ARG A 537 -4.61 3.48 15.48
N ASP A 538 -4.24 4.66 15.98
CA ASP A 538 -2.90 5.01 16.40
C ASP A 538 -2.96 6.20 17.38
N ILE A 539 -1.80 6.74 17.77
CA ILE A 539 -1.72 7.81 18.76
C ILE A 539 -2.39 9.11 18.31
N ASN A 540 -2.54 9.35 17.00
CA ASN A 540 -3.24 10.52 16.47
C ASN A 540 -4.75 10.46 16.73
N ASP A 541 -5.29 9.30 17.10
CA ASP A 541 -6.68 9.19 17.54
C ASP A 541 -6.88 9.58 19.02
N LEU A 542 -5.80 9.77 19.78
CA LEU A 542 -5.83 10.16 21.20
C LEU A 542 -5.22 11.57 21.37
N LYS A 543 -5.88 12.59 20.81
CA LYS A 543 -5.31 13.94 20.73
C LYS A 543 -5.56 14.74 22.01
N SER A 544 -4.53 15.38 22.55
CA SER A 544 -4.73 16.40 23.60
C SER A 544 -5.44 17.63 23.05
N GLY A 545 -6.52 18.01 23.72
CA GLY A 545 -7.28 19.22 23.44
C GLY A 545 -6.60 20.40 24.10
N THR A 546 -5.96 21.26 23.32
CA THR A 546 -5.74 22.63 23.78
C THR A 546 -7.06 23.39 23.65
N ASN A 547 -7.58 23.87 24.78
CA ASN A 547 -8.61 24.90 24.78
C ASN A 547 -8.01 26.17 24.12
N SER A 548 -8.30 26.37 22.85
CA SER A 548 -8.26 27.67 22.21
C SER A 548 -9.42 27.73 21.23
N VAL A 549 -10.36 28.61 21.56
CA VAL A 549 -11.56 28.90 20.78
C VAL A 549 -11.14 29.44 19.42
N ILE A 550 -11.20 28.61 18.40
CA ILE A 550 -11.78 28.98 17.10
C ILE A 550 -12.55 27.72 16.65
N PRO A 551 -13.85 27.82 16.32
CA PRO A 551 -14.55 26.70 15.72
C PRO A 551 -13.84 26.34 14.41
N GLU A 552 -13.18 25.18 14.36
CA GLU A 552 -12.85 24.54 13.10
C GLU A 552 -14.19 24.03 12.55
N LEU A 553 -14.92 24.95 11.91
CA LEU A 553 -15.97 24.61 10.97
C LEU A 553 -15.42 23.51 10.05
N ALA A 554 -16.24 22.49 9.84
CA ALA A 554 -16.03 21.45 8.84
C ALA A 554 -15.29 22.04 7.65
N SER A 555 -14.20 21.41 7.20
CA SER A 555 -13.42 21.87 6.07
C SER A 555 -14.31 22.01 4.83
N GLU A 556 -14.94 23.18 4.71
CA GLU A 556 -15.44 23.68 3.45
C GLU A 556 -14.25 23.65 2.51
N GLU A 557 -14.48 23.16 1.29
CA GLU A 557 -13.44 23.16 0.27
C GLU A 557 -12.78 24.53 0.26
N LYS A 558 -11.46 24.57 0.55
CA LYS A 558 -10.69 25.81 0.52
C LYS A 558 -11.08 26.55 -0.77
N PRO A 559 -11.50 27.83 -0.70
CA PRO A 559 -12.02 28.54 -1.87
C PRO A 559 -10.95 28.83 -2.91
N PHE A 560 -9.72 28.33 -2.72
CA PHE A 560 -8.57 28.45 -3.59
C PHE A 560 -7.75 27.16 -3.65
N ARG A 561 -7.11 26.90 -4.79
CA ARG A 561 -6.12 25.85 -5.04
C ARG A 561 -5.03 26.37 -5.98
N ILE A 562 -3.84 25.80 -5.90
CA ILE A 562 -2.73 26.11 -6.81
C ILE A 562 -2.28 24.85 -7.56
N PHE A 563 -2.07 24.97 -8.87
CA PHE A 563 -1.59 23.86 -9.71
C PHE A 563 -0.79 24.39 -10.91
N PRO A 564 0.30 23.74 -11.35
CA PRO A 564 0.92 22.58 -10.73
C PRO A 564 1.67 22.99 -9.45
N ASN A 565 1.80 22.05 -8.53
CA ASN A 565 2.64 22.18 -7.35
C ASN A 565 3.19 20.80 -6.99
N PRO A 566 4.48 20.50 -7.20
CA PRO A 566 5.56 21.44 -7.54
C PRO A 566 5.47 22.09 -8.95
N VAL A 567 6.07 23.26 -9.11
CA VAL A 567 6.09 24.02 -10.37
C VAL A 567 7.37 23.76 -11.15
N TYR A 568 7.23 23.32 -12.41
CA TYR A 568 8.35 23.05 -13.32
C TYR A 568 8.37 23.98 -14.54
N SER A 569 7.20 24.41 -15.03
CA SER A 569 7.06 25.20 -16.27
C SER A 569 7.10 26.72 -16.03
N GLY A 570 7.48 27.16 -14.83
CA GLY A 570 7.50 28.58 -14.46
C GLY A 570 6.12 29.25 -14.39
N LYS A 571 5.00 28.52 -14.54
CA LYS A 571 3.65 29.07 -14.40
C LYS A 571 2.82 28.25 -13.43
N ILE A 572 1.99 28.92 -12.65
CA ILE A 572 0.95 28.30 -11.83
C ILE A 572 -0.42 28.83 -12.20
N LYS A 573 -1.42 27.99 -12.03
CA LYS A 573 -2.84 28.34 -12.00
C LYS A 573 -3.23 28.47 -10.54
N ILE A 574 -3.75 29.63 -10.19
CA ILE A 574 -4.55 29.82 -9.00
C ILE A 574 -6.00 29.62 -9.43
N GLN A 575 -6.65 28.58 -8.94
CA GLN A 575 -8.10 28.42 -9.06
C GLN A 575 -8.72 28.93 -7.77
N ALA A 576 -9.50 30.01 -7.80
CA ALA A 576 -10.05 30.62 -6.60
C ALA A 576 -11.41 31.25 -6.88
N LYS A 577 -12.38 31.16 -5.96
CA LYS A 577 -13.70 31.82 -6.11
C LYS A 577 -13.55 33.33 -5.85
N PRO A 578 -13.75 34.24 -6.84
CA PRO A 578 -13.57 35.68 -6.63
C PRO A 578 -14.53 36.27 -5.59
N SER A 579 -15.70 35.63 -5.40
CA SER A 579 -16.64 35.97 -4.33
C SER A 579 -16.10 35.72 -2.92
N SER A 580 -15.02 34.95 -2.77
CA SER A 580 -14.48 34.49 -1.48
C SER A 580 -13.02 34.90 -1.25
N VAL A 581 -12.25 35.13 -2.31
CA VAL A 581 -10.82 35.44 -2.25
C VAL A 581 -10.57 36.79 -2.90
N GLU A 582 -9.95 37.72 -2.15
CA GLU A 582 -9.65 39.09 -2.58
C GLU A 582 -8.34 39.15 -3.37
N SER A 583 -7.27 38.58 -2.82
CA SER A 583 -5.92 38.69 -3.37
C SER A 583 -5.03 37.53 -2.95
N PHE A 584 -3.85 37.42 -3.59
CA PHE A 584 -2.80 36.47 -3.24
C PHE A 584 -1.44 37.17 -3.14
N ALA A 585 -0.52 36.58 -2.37
CA ALA A 585 0.88 36.94 -2.25
C ALA A 585 1.75 35.69 -2.14
N ILE A 586 2.87 35.63 -2.86
CA ILE A 586 3.86 34.55 -2.80
C ILE A 586 5.05 35.04 -2.00
N ASN A 587 5.27 34.43 -0.85
CA ASN A 587 6.29 34.80 0.13
C ASN A 587 7.33 33.69 0.27
N ASP A 588 8.59 34.04 0.55
CA ASP A 588 9.57 33.06 1.00
C ASP A 588 9.38 32.69 2.49
N LEU A 589 10.24 31.80 3.00
CA LEU A 589 10.21 31.36 4.40
C LEU A 589 10.52 32.48 5.41
N SER A 590 11.12 33.59 4.97
CA SER A 590 11.38 34.76 5.82
C SER A 590 10.21 35.75 5.84
N GLY A 591 9.15 35.49 5.06
CA GLY A 591 8.00 36.37 4.91
C GLY A 591 8.17 37.46 3.86
N ARG A 592 9.27 37.45 3.08
CA ARG A 592 9.48 38.41 1.99
C ARG A 592 8.57 38.07 0.81
N THR A 593 7.75 39.03 0.38
CA THR A 593 6.87 38.89 -0.79
C THR A 593 7.63 39.07 -2.10
N PHE A 594 7.46 38.11 -3.02
CA PHE A 594 8.04 38.13 -4.36
C PHE A 594 7.02 38.54 -5.43
N LEU A 595 5.77 38.10 -5.28
CA LEU A 595 4.69 38.35 -6.24
C LEU A 595 3.38 38.51 -5.47
N SER A 596 2.53 39.44 -5.88
CA SER A 596 1.17 39.58 -5.35
C SER A 596 0.20 40.09 -6.43
N GLY A 597 -1.09 39.91 -6.20
CA GLY A 597 -2.13 40.41 -7.09
C GLY A 597 -3.55 40.08 -6.61
N GLU A 598 -4.54 40.72 -7.21
CA GLU A 598 -5.96 40.49 -6.92
C GLU A 598 -6.49 39.21 -7.59
N ILE A 599 -7.57 38.62 -7.06
CA ILE A 599 -8.31 37.50 -7.67
C ILE A 599 -9.59 38.06 -8.30
N ASP A 600 -9.56 38.26 -9.62
CA ASP A 600 -10.63 38.85 -10.44
C ASP A 600 -11.43 37.80 -11.25
N SER A 601 -10.99 36.55 -11.24
CA SER A 601 -11.54 35.46 -12.07
C SER A 601 -11.33 34.10 -11.40
N GLU A 602 -12.17 33.12 -11.75
CA GLU A 602 -12.11 31.77 -11.14
C GLU A 602 -10.78 31.04 -11.37
N ILE A 603 -10.07 31.38 -12.45
CA ILE A 603 -8.77 30.81 -12.80
C ILE A 603 -7.83 31.96 -13.19
N LYS A 604 -6.76 32.15 -12.42
CA LYS A 604 -5.72 33.14 -12.68
C LYS A 604 -4.37 32.45 -12.94
N LEU A 605 -3.75 32.77 -14.07
CA LEU A 605 -2.43 32.25 -14.45
C LEU A 605 -1.33 33.21 -13.97
N ILE A 606 -0.42 32.71 -13.14
CA ILE A 606 0.70 33.47 -12.58
C ILE A 606 2.01 32.94 -13.14
N ASN A 607 2.86 33.84 -13.63
CA ASN A 607 4.23 33.51 -14.01
C ASN A 607 5.14 33.60 -12.77
N VAL A 608 5.74 32.48 -12.40
CA VAL A 608 6.68 32.31 -11.29
C VAL A 608 8.07 31.89 -11.79
N SER A 609 8.37 32.07 -13.08
CA SER A 609 9.69 31.72 -13.64
C SER A 609 10.85 32.50 -13.00
N GLY A 610 10.57 33.69 -12.44
CA GLY A 610 11.54 34.52 -11.74
C GLY A 610 11.81 34.12 -10.28
N LEU A 611 11.10 33.11 -9.74
CA LEU A 611 11.37 32.59 -8.40
C LEU A 611 12.52 31.58 -8.45
N PRO A 612 13.55 31.73 -7.58
CA PRO A 612 14.54 30.68 -7.34
C PRO A 612 13.92 29.33 -6.98
N ALA A 613 14.68 28.25 -7.15
CA ALA A 613 14.27 26.95 -6.63
C ALA A 613 14.17 27.00 -5.10
N GLY A 614 13.07 26.52 -4.53
CA GLY A 614 12.82 26.62 -3.11
C GLY A 614 11.36 26.43 -2.71
N ILE A 615 11.12 26.55 -1.40
CA ILE A 615 9.79 26.49 -0.79
C ILE A 615 9.29 27.92 -0.56
N TYR A 616 8.08 28.18 -1.03
CA TYR A 616 7.36 29.44 -0.86
C TYR A 616 6.00 29.17 -0.21
N PHE A 617 5.41 30.19 0.38
CA PHE A 617 4.03 30.21 0.82
C PHE A 617 3.21 31.12 -0.09
N VAL A 618 2.11 30.61 -0.63
CA VAL A 618 1.09 31.47 -1.23
C VAL A 618 0.06 31.78 -0.16
N VAL A 619 -0.04 33.05 0.19
CA VAL A 619 -0.98 33.61 1.15
C VAL A 619 -2.12 34.24 0.36
N PHE A 620 -3.34 33.82 0.63
CA PHE A 620 -4.57 34.36 0.08
C PHE A 620 -5.26 35.21 1.13
N ARG A 621 -5.67 36.41 0.76
CA ARG A 621 -6.56 37.25 1.58
C ARG A 621 -8.00 36.95 1.20
N LEU A 622 -8.83 36.62 2.17
CA LEU A 622 -10.25 36.32 1.96
C LEU A 622 -11.09 37.59 2.21
N ASN A 623 -12.25 37.65 1.55
CA ASN A 623 -13.15 38.82 1.61
C ASN A 623 -13.71 39.07 3.03
N ASP A 624 -13.68 38.07 3.91
CA ASP A 624 -14.06 38.20 5.33
C ASP A 624 -12.94 38.75 6.23
N GLY A 625 -11.78 39.09 5.65
CA GLY A 625 -10.61 39.61 6.34
C GLY A 625 -9.65 38.55 6.88
N SER A 626 -9.99 37.26 6.75
CA SER A 626 -9.10 36.16 7.14
C SER A 626 -8.05 35.85 6.07
N THR A 627 -7.08 34.98 6.38
CA THR A 627 -6.06 34.55 5.43
C THR A 627 -6.03 33.04 5.29
N GLY A 628 -5.84 32.57 4.06
CA GLY A 628 -5.65 31.17 3.73
C GLY A 628 -4.26 30.94 3.16
N THR A 629 -3.62 29.83 3.47
CA THR A 629 -2.26 29.55 2.99
C THR A 629 -2.15 28.21 2.28
N CYS A 630 -1.25 28.15 1.30
CA CYS A 630 -0.78 26.90 0.72
C CYS A 630 0.73 26.96 0.44
N LYS A 631 1.38 25.79 0.47
CA LYS A 631 2.80 25.64 0.17
C LYS A 631 2.99 25.59 -1.33
N LEU A 632 3.97 26.31 -1.87
CA LEU A 632 4.41 26.26 -3.27
C LEU A 632 5.84 25.75 -3.33
N LEU A 633 6.07 24.64 -4.04
CA LEU A 633 7.41 24.12 -4.32
C LEU A 633 7.81 24.56 -5.72
N LYS A 634 8.85 25.38 -5.84
CA LYS A 634 9.47 25.75 -7.12
C LYS A 634 10.73 24.90 -7.29
N ASN A 635 10.75 24.07 -8.33
CA ASN A 635 11.94 23.29 -8.70
C ASN A 635 12.76 24.02 -9.78
#